data_AF-A0A7S2TRB0-F1
#
_entry.id   AF-A0A7S2TRB0-F1
#
_cell.length_a   1.000
_cell.length_b   1.000
_cell.length_c   1.000
_cell.angle_alpha   90.00
_cell.angle_beta   90.00
_cell.angle_gamma   90.00
#
_symmetry.space_group_name_H-M   'P 1'
#
loop_
_entity.id
_entity.type
_entity.pdbx_description
1 polymer ?
#
loop_
_entity_poly.entity_id
_entity_poly.type
_entity_poly.pdbx_seq_one_letter_code
_entity_poly.pdbx_strand_id
1 'polypeptide(L)'
;MKGYVEVLLKEYQSNPQKNWVAKDVAMYIVMALAIRGSTRTRGATQINPFVKVMDFFQSQVLPELKSKQGNPVLKADCLKFIASFRTQLSADACKALIPLIAPYLGHKNFVVHSYAAASIEKLLSVKDNGQPRMNKTQLQPYIKPLLQGLFRMFQHDESKENEYGMKAIMRVCAVGEDAVTPCAEFVINQIKTTLHAVAQNPRNPKFNHFLFETLACLITNVCKRNPGAVEKFESSLFPPFQTMLQMETCQEFGPYVFQILSQLLEKHTKMTKPYVSIFPALLHPKMWANKGNIPAMIRLLVAYLRVDPSVVGQKLEGLLGIFQKLIANKREDHHGMALISAIVERMPTKAWGRHAPTFLQMMFQRLMNSRTQKFVCNFVSFSAFFCHKHGPDIYIQMVDQVQKGIFANLLGKVVVPNVQKVEGKVERKSCAVGMIDLLCKSKAMMSGPYPQIWPQLLTAIINLFELPETSTYENDDDIMDMSQRGFKTVYARLVFAPEIKQDPVGDVPNVKAYLAKSLEGLSRQMPNQFGGVIKQKLSPDHQKALLSYMKASGATLH
;
A
#
# COMPACT_ATOMS: atom_id res chain seq x y z
N MET A 1 -17.00 47.20 -2.83
CA MET A 1 -16.37 46.02 -2.20
C MET A 1 -14.88 45.87 -2.51
N LYS A 2 -14.41 45.96 -3.77
CA LYS A 2 -12.97 46.21 -4.08
C LYS A 2 -12.42 47.40 -3.28
N GLY A 3 -13.23 48.47 -3.18
CA GLY A 3 -12.90 49.63 -2.35
C GLY A 3 -12.69 49.34 -0.86
N TYR A 4 -13.29 48.29 -0.26
CA TYR A 4 -13.09 48.02 1.17
C TYR A 4 -11.72 47.37 1.44
N VAL A 5 -11.29 46.45 0.57
CA VAL A 5 -9.93 45.88 0.63
C VAL A 5 -8.88 46.99 0.40
N GLU A 6 -9.11 47.87 -0.57
CA GLU A 6 -8.22 49.01 -0.85
C GLU A 6 -8.14 50.00 0.33
N VAL A 7 -9.26 50.29 0.99
CA VAL A 7 -9.30 51.12 2.21
C VAL A 7 -8.46 50.50 3.33
N LEU A 8 -8.65 49.21 3.61
CA LEU A 8 -7.89 48.50 4.63
C LEU A 8 -6.37 48.46 4.33
N LEU A 9 -6.01 48.28 3.05
CA LEU A 9 -4.60 48.31 2.64
C LEU A 9 -3.98 49.71 2.76
N LYS A 10 -4.74 50.78 2.48
CA LYS A 10 -4.29 52.17 2.71
C LYS A 10 -4.13 52.47 4.20
N GLU A 11 -5.06 52.00 5.02
CA GLU A 11 -4.97 52.11 6.48
C GLU A 11 -3.72 51.42 7.02
N TYR A 12 -3.41 50.22 6.53
CA TYR A 12 -2.16 49.53 6.85
C TYR A 12 -0.93 50.35 6.46
N GLN A 13 -0.90 50.92 5.24
CA GLN A 13 0.24 51.72 4.75
C GLN A 13 0.49 52.97 5.59
N SER A 14 -0.54 53.54 6.22
CA SER A 14 -0.39 54.73 7.07
C SER A 14 0.43 54.46 8.34
N ASN A 15 0.33 53.25 8.92
CA ASN A 15 1.16 52.82 10.05
C ASN A 15 1.24 51.29 10.13
N PRO A 16 2.21 50.67 9.43
CA PRO A 16 2.32 49.21 9.34
C PRO A 16 2.51 48.50 10.68
N GLN A 17 3.13 49.15 11.67
CA GLN A 17 3.36 48.55 12.99
C GLN A 17 2.08 48.49 13.83
N LYS A 18 1.23 49.53 13.75
CA LYS A 18 -0.01 49.61 14.53
C LYS A 18 -1.20 48.98 13.81
N ASN A 19 -1.27 49.13 12.49
CA ASN A 19 -2.44 48.80 11.67
C ASN A 19 -2.31 47.45 10.94
N TRP A 20 -1.51 46.53 11.46
CA TRP A 20 -1.30 45.21 10.86
C TRP A 20 -2.61 44.40 10.75
N VAL A 21 -3.56 44.61 11.66
CA VAL A 21 -4.89 43.97 11.65
C VAL A 21 -5.66 44.30 10.37
N ALA A 22 -5.55 45.53 9.85
CA ALA A 22 -6.23 45.92 8.63
C ALA A 22 -5.74 45.08 7.43
N LYS A 23 -4.44 44.78 7.36
CA LYS A 23 -3.88 43.92 6.31
C LYS A 23 -4.26 42.45 6.49
N ASP A 24 -4.28 41.94 7.71
CA ASP A 24 -4.77 40.57 8.01
C ASP A 24 -6.23 40.41 7.54
N VAL A 25 -7.11 41.33 7.93
CA VAL A 25 -8.52 41.32 7.51
C VAL A 25 -8.65 41.43 5.99
N ALA A 26 -7.84 42.29 5.33
CA ALA A 26 -7.81 42.39 3.88
C ALA A 26 -7.40 41.06 3.21
N MET A 27 -6.38 40.39 3.73
CA MET A 27 -5.94 39.07 3.24
C MET A 27 -7.01 38.01 3.43
N TYR A 28 -7.66 37.98 4.60
CA TYR A 28 -8.76 37.07 4.90
C TYR A 28 -9.93 37.25 3.92
N ILE A 29 -10.37 38.48 3.67
CA ILE A 29 -11.44 38.80 2.72
C ILE A 29 -11.06 38.32 1.31
N VAL A 30 -9.83 38.58 0.86
CA VAL A 30 -9.37 38.13 -0.46
C VAL A 30 -9.38 36.61 -0.56
N MET A 31 -8.90 35.89 0.47
CA MET A 31 -8.94 34.43 0.51
C MET A 31 -10.37 33.90 0.43
N ALA A 32 -11.29 34.45 1.23
CA ALA A 32 -12.69 34.05 1.27
C ALA A 32 -13.43 34.31 -0.05
N LEU A 33 -13.16 35.43 -0.72
CA LEU A 33 -13.82 35.80 -1.98
C LEU A 33 -13.23 35.07 -3.20
N ALA A 34 -11.94 34.74 -3.16
CA ALA A 34 -11.24 34.10 -4.26
C ALA A 34 -11.55 32.60 -4.34
N ILE A 35 -11.69 31.91 -3.20
CA ILE A 35 -11.87 30.45 -3.17
C ILE A 35 -13.36 30.11 -3.28
N ARG A 36 -13.81 29.66 -4.47
CA ARG A 36 -15.19 29.15 -4.67
C ARG A 36 -15.32 27.66 -4.36
N GLY A 37 -14.23 26.93 -4.54
CA GLY A 37 -14.15 25.51 -4.24
C GLY A 37 -12.71 25.13 -3.93
N SER A 38 -12.50 24.30 -2.92
CA SER A 38 -11.17 23.82 -2.54
C SER A 38 -11.20 22.39 -2.04
N THR A 39 -10.05 21.73 -2.12
CA THR A 39 -9.84 20.41 -1.52
C THR A 39 -8.53 20.39 -0.72
N ARG A 40 -8.45 19.54 0.31
CA ARG A 40 -7.22 19.39 1.13
C ARG A 40 -5.99 19.01 0.29
N THR A 41 -6.20 18.21 -0.77
CA THR A 41 -5.16 17.67 -1.66
C THR A 41 -4.76 18.65 -2.75
N ARG A 42 -5.71 19.31 -3.44
CA ARG A 42 -5.42 20.23 -4.55
C ARG A 42 -5.42 21.71 -4.19
N GLY A 43 -5.86 22.11 -3.00
CA GLY A 43 -5.94 23.53 -2.61
C GLY A 43 -7.13 24.20 -3.28
N ALA A 44 -7.02 25.48 -3.63
CA ALA A 44 -8.04 26.18 -4.40
C ALA A 44 -8.17 25.54 -5.81
N THR A 45 -9.30 24.89 -6.05
CA THR A 45 -9.62 24.20 -7.31
C THR A 45 -10.50 25.04 -8.21
N GLN A 46 -11.37 25.86 -7.62
CA GLN A 46 -12.20 26.82 -8.34
C GLN A 46 -11.97 28.21 -7.77
N ILE A 47 -11.58 29.13 -8.64
CA ILE A 47 -11.27 30.51 -8.28
C ILE A 47 -12.29 31.45 -8.88
N ASN A 48 -12.66 32.46 -8.11
CA ASN A 48 -13.47 33.56 -8.59
C ASN A 48 -12.69 34.39 -9.64
N PRO A 49 -13.11 34.41 -10.92
CA PRO A 49 -12.36 35.09 -11.98
C PRO A 49 -12.28 36.61 -11.76
N PHE A 50 -13.17 37.17 -10.95
CA PHE A 50 -13.20 38.60 -10.64
C PHE A 50 -12.15 39.04 -9.59
N VAL A 51 -11.47 38.07 -8.94
CA VAL A 51 -10.41 38.33 -7.98
C VAL A 51 -9.06 38.03 -8.63
N LYS A 52 -8.23 39.06 -8.81
CA LYS A 52 -6.89 38.93 -9.38
C LYS A 52 -5.89 38.41 -8.34
N VAL A 53 -5.94 37.11 -8.06
CA VAL A 53 -5.14 36.44 -7.02
C VAL A 53 -3.63 36.64 -7.24
N MET A 54 -3.17 36.57 -8.49
CA MET A 54 -1.74 36.73 -8.82
C MET A 54 -1.25 38.16 -8.62
N ASP A 55 -2.05 39.16 -8.98
CA ASP A 55 -1.74 40.58 -8.74
C ASP A 55 -1.65 40.86 -7.23
N PHE A 56 -2.57 40.29 -6.44
CA PHE A 56 -2.54 40.41 -4.98
C PHE A 56 -1.32 39.71 -4.38
N PHE A 57 -0.96 38.53 -4.89
CA PHE A 57 0.25 37.82 -4.48
C PHE A 57 1.51 38.67 -4.71
N GLN A 58 1.66 39.26 -5.90
CA GLN A 58 2.83 40.06 -6.26
C GLN A 58 2.91 41.37 -5.47
N SER A 59 1.77 42.03 -5.26
CA SER A 59 1.73 43.37 -4.62
C SER A 59 1.72 43.34 -3.10
N GLN A 60 1.11 42.33 -2.47
CA GLN A 60 0.90 42.32 -1.01
C GLN A 60 1.64 41.19 -0.29
N VAL A 61 1.67 39.99 -0.86
CA VAL A 61 2.19 38.78 -0.20
C VAL A 61 3.71 38.66 -0.37
N LEU A 62 4.20 38.79 -1.60
CA LEU A 62 5.63 38.64 -1.90
C LEU A 62 6.52 39.70 -1.21
N PRO A 63 6.16 40.99 -1.17
CA PRO A 63 6.95 42.00 -0.46
C PRO A 63 6.99 41.75 1.04
N GLU A 64 5.86 41.30 1.61
CA GLU A 64 5.77 40.96 3.03
C GLU A 64 6.71 39.79 3.36
N LEU A 65 6.74 38.74 2.55
CA LEU A 65 7.66 37.60 2.76
C LEU A 65 9.14 37.96 2.59
N LYS A 66 9.48 38.93 1.73
CA LYS A 66 10.85 39.41 1.56
C LYS A 66 11.30 40.31 2.71
N SER A 67 10.37 40.98 3.38
CA SER A 67 10.69 41.82 4.53
C SER A 67 11.10 40.98 5.73
N LYS A 68 12.31 41.22 6.26
CA LYS A 68 12.83 40.58 7.49
C LYS A 68 12.09 41.02 8.74
N GLN A 69 11.48 42.20 8.72
CA GLN A 69 10.67 42.75 9.79
C GLN A 69 9.19 42.60 9.45
N GLY A 70 8.34 42.50 10.46
CA GLY A 70 6.89 42.44 10.28
C GLY A 70 6.20 41.62 11.36
N ASN A 71 4.89 41.80 11.46
CA ASN A 71 4.08 41.08 12.43
C ASN A 71 4.06 39.57 12.10
N PRO A 72 4.29 38.66 13.07
CA PRO A 72 4.24 37.22 12.86
C PRO A 72 2.93 36.72 12.25
N VAL A 73 1.79 37.35 12.58
CA VAL A 73 0.47 37.02 12.03
C VAL A 73 0.46 37.22 10.53
N LEU A 74 0.89 38.41 10.05
CA LEU A 74 0.97 38.70 8.62
C LEU A 74 1.91 37.76 7.87
N LYS A 75 3.02 37.32 8.48
CA LYS A 75 3.90 36.30 7.89
C LYS A 75 3.17 34.96 7.77
N ALA A 76 2.46 34.54 8.82
CA ALA A 76 1.66 33.32 8.79
C ALA A 76 0.56 33.38 7.72
N ASP A 77 -0.13 34.51 7.57
CA ASP A 77 -1.16 34.70 6.54
C ASP A 77 -0.57 34.63 5.14
N CYS A 78 0.62 35.21 4.93
CA CYS A 78 1.32 35.11 3.65
C CYS A 78 1.69 33.66 3.30
N LEU A 79 2.17 32.89 4.28
CA LEU A 79 2.49 31.47 4.10
C LEU A 79 1.20 30.65 3.84
N LYS A 80 0.14 30.90 4.61
CA LYS A 80 -1.18 30.28 4.41
C LYS A 80 -1.77 30.59 3.03
N PHE A 81 -1.59 31.82 2.54
CA PHE A 81 -2.00 32.24 1.20
C PHE A 81 -1.29 31.41 0.14
N ILE A 82 0.05 31.28 0.23
CA ILE A 82 0.85 30.44 -0.69
C ILE A 82 0.36 29.00 -0.65
N ALA A 83 0.20 28.42 0.54
CA ALA A 83 -0.29 27.06 0.69
C ALA A 83 -1.67 26.87 0.04
N SER A 84 -2.56 27.87 0.12
CA SER A 84 -3.93 27.80 -0.40
C SER A 84 -3.99 27.91 -1.93
N PHE A 85 -3.22 28.84 -2.52
CA PHE A 85 -3.24 29.16 -3.96
C PHE A 85 -2.11 28.51 -4.77
N ARG A 86 -1.35 27.58 -4.18
CA ARG A 86 -0.22 26.87 -4.82
C ARG A 86 -0.45 26.35 -6.23
N THR A 87 -1.68 25.96 -6.59
CA THR A 87 -2.02 25.46 -7.93
C THR A 87 -1.94 26.54 -9.00
N GLN A 88 -2.14 27.81 -8.61
CA GLN A 88 -2.12 28.97 -9.50
C GLN A 88 -0.71 29.52 -9.72
N LEU A 89 0.25 29.17 -8.87
CA LEU A 89 1.61 29.64 -8.96
C LEU A 89 2.35 28.92 -10.11
N SER A 90 3.04 29.67 -10.96
CA SER A 90 3.89 29.08 -12.00
C SER A 90 5.03 28.25 -11.39
N ALA A 91 5.62 27.34 -12.18
CA ALA A 91 6.76 26.53 -11.73
C ALA A 91 7.94 27.41 -11.25
N ASP A 92 8.23 28.51 -11.95
CA ASP A 92 9.29 29.46 -11.57
C ASP A 92 8.98 30.18 -10.27
N ALA A 93 7.72 30.58 -10.05
CA ALA A 93 7.29 31.19 -8.80
C ALA A 93 7.46 30.21 -7.63
N CYS A 94 7.06 28.94 -7.80
CA CYS A 94 7.27 27.90 -6.80
C CYS A 94 8.76 27.74 -6.46
N LYS A 95 9.64 27.71 -7.47
CA LYS A 95 11.09 27.62 -7.28
C LYS A 95 11.65 28.81 -6.52
N ALA A 96 11.25 30.03 -6.88
CA ALA A 96 11.70 31.25 -6.22
C ALA A 96 11.21 31.35 -4.76
N LEU A 97 10.06 30.75 -4.43
CA LEU A 97 9.48 30.79 -3.10
C LEU A 97 10.20 29.88 -2.09
N ILE A 98 10.77 28.76 -2.50
CA ILE A 98 11.47 27.83 -1.58
C ILE A 98 12.55 28.53 -0.73
N PRO A 99 13.54 29.25 -1.33
CA PRO A 99 14.56 29.95 -0.54
C PRO A 99 14.01 31.14 0.26
N LEU A 100 12.85 31.70 -0.13
CA LEU A 100 12.18 32.76 0.64
C LEU A 100 11.45 32.21 1.88
N ILE A 101 10.89 31.00 1.79
CA ILE A 101 10.15 30.36 2.89
C ILE A 101 11.10 29.67 3.88
N ALA A 102 12.20 29.08 3.40
CA ALA A 102 13.12 28.29 4.22
C ALA A 102 13.60 28.98 5.52
N PRO A 103 13.93 30.29 5.55
CA PRO A 103 14.31 30.99 6.77
C PRO A 103 13.23 30.99 7.86
N TYR A 104 11.95 30.96 7.49
CA TYR A 104 10.83 30.97 8.43
C TYR A 104 10.67 29.64 9.19
N LEU A 105 11.34 28.57 8.77
CA LEU A 105 11.36 27.28 9.48
C LEU A 105 12.00 27.38 10.87
N GLY A 106 12.92 28.34 11.07
CA GLY A 106 13.56 28.61 12.36
C GLY A 106 12.91 29.75 13.16
N HIS A 107 11.72 30.20 12.77
CA HIS A 107 11.05 31.31 13.45
C HIS A 107 10.51 30.89 14.83
N LYS A 108 10.69 31.74 15.85
CA LYS A 108 10.30 31.43 17.24
C LYS A 108 8.80 31.16 17.43
N ASN A 109 7.96 31.83 16.65
CA ASN A 109 6.50 31.66 16.72
C ASN A 109 6.07 30.33 16.08
N PHE A 110 5.34 29.51 16.85
CA PHE A 110 4.79 28.21 16.45
C PHE A 110 4.05 28.23 15.11
N VAL A 111 3.14 29.20 14.95
CA VAL A 111 2.25 29.30 13.79
C VAL A 111 3.05 29.60 12.52
N VAL A 112 4.00 30.54 12.60
CA VAL A 112 4.81 30.95 11.45
C VAL A 112 5.63 29.78 10.90
N HIS A 113 6.38 29.09 11.76
CA HIS A 113 7.25 28.01 11.28
C HIS A 113 6.42 26.79 10.84
N SER A 114 5.27 26.53 11.47
CA SER A 114 4.34 25.47 11.05
C SER A 114 3.77 25.73 9.65
N TYR A 115 3.31 26.96 9.39
CA TYR A 115 2.85 27.35 8.07
C TYR A 115 3.98 27.38 7.04
N ALA A 116 5.22 27.68 7.43
CA ALA A 116 6.36 27.59 6.54
C ALA A 116 6.60 26.14 6.08
N ALA A 117 6.59 25.19 7.03
CA ALA A 117 6.68 23.76 6.73
C ALA A 117 5.53 23.30 5.84
N ALA A 118 4.29 23.66 6.21
CA ALA A 118 3.10 23.31 5.45
C ALA A 118 3.14 23.88 4.03
N SER A 119 3.61 25.11 3.85
CA SER A 119 3.74 25.74 2.53
C SER A 119 4.73 25.00 1.64
N ILE A 120 5.90 24.65 2.18
CA ILE A 120 6.91 23.85 1.46
C ILE A 120 6.33 22.48 1.06
N GLU A 121 5.70 21.75 2.00
CA GLU A 121 5.06 20.46 1.70
C GLU A 121 4.06 20.58 0.56
N LYS A 122 3.23 21.63 0.63
CA LYS A 122 2.15 21.84 -0.32
C LYS A 122 2.67 22.23 -1.70
N LEU A 123 3.67 23.11 -1.80
CA LEU A 123 4.31 23.47 -3.06
C LEU A 123 4.91 22.23 -3.75
N LEU A 124 5.59 21.37 -2.98
CA LEU A 124 6.18 20.12 -3.49
C LEU A 124 5.13 19.03 -3.82
N SER A 125 3.89 19.19 -3.37
CA SER A 125 2.79 18.25 -3.66
C SER A 125 2.06 18.54 -4.98
N VAL A 126 2.30 19.71 -5.60
CA VAL A 126 1.61 20.11 -6.83
C VAL A 126 2.07 19.26 -8.00
N LYS A 127 1.11 18.80 -8.80
CA LYS A 127 1.35 18.01 -10.00
C LYS A 127 0.69 18.63 -11.22
N ASP A 128 1.42 18.66 -12.33
CA ASP A 128 0.96 19.03 -13.66
C ASP A 128 0.87 17.75 -14.51
N ASN A 129 -0.32 17.45 -15.04
CA ASN A 129 -0.56 16.24 -15.84
C ASN A 129 -0.04 14.94 -15.18
N GLY A 130 -0.17 14.85 -13.85
CA GLY A 130 0.28 13.69 -13.05
C GLY A 130 1.76 13.71 -12.63
N GLN A 131 2.57 14.63 -13.16
CA GLN A 131 3.99 14.78 -12.83
C GLN A 131 4.23 15.90 -11.81
N PRO A 132 5.19 15.78 -10.88
CA PRO A 132 5.51 16.85 -9.94
C PRO A 132 5.91 18.14 -10.66
N ARG A 133 5.27 19.28 -10.31
CA ARG A 133 5.59 20.61 -10.88
C ARG A 133 7.03 21.02 -10.58
N MET A 134 7.52 20.68 -9.39
CA MET A 134 8.91 20.80 -9.01
C MET A 134 9.55 19.41 -9.01
N ASN A 135 10.55 19.21 -9.88
CA ASN A 135 11.24 17.93 -10.01
C ASN A 135 12.49 17.84 -9.11
N LYS A 136 13.10 16.64 -9.06
CA LYS A 136 14.28 16.39 -8.22
C LYS A 136 15.44 17.34 -8.51
N THR A 137 15.69 17.66 -9.78
CA THR A 137 16.82 18.50 -10.22
C THR A 137 16.66 19.94 -9.72
N GLN A 138 15.43 20.45 -9.75
CA GLN A 138 15.12 21.79 -9.25
C GLN A 138 15.19 21.86 -7.72
N LEU A 139 14.81 20.78 -7.02
CA LEU A 139 14.84 20.72 -5.56
C LEU A 139 16.24 20.48 -4.99
N GLN A 140 17.12 19.79 -5.72
CA GLN A 140 18.43 19.32 -5.27
C GLN A 140 19.27 20.34 -4.49
N PRO A 141 19.40 21.62 -4.94
CA PRO A 141 20.19 22.62 -4.21
C PRO A 141 19.64 22.95 -2.82
N TYR A 142 18.34 22.73 -2.61
CA TYR A 142 17.61 23.12 -1.40
C TYR A 142 17.38 21.95 -0.43
N ILE A 143 17.60 20.70 -0.83
CA ILE A 143 17.31 19.50 0.00
C ILE A 143 17.98 19.60 1.37
N LYS A 144 19.32 19.74 1.41
CA LYS A 144 20.07 19.77 2.67
C LYS A 144 19.67 20.96 3.57
N PRO A 145 19.62 22.22 3.07
CA PRO A 145 19.14 23.34 3.86
C PRO A 145 17.72 23.17 4.41
N LEU A 146 16.79 22.66 3.60
CA LEU A 146 15.41 22.44 4.01
C LEU A 146 15.32 21.38 5.12
N LEU A 147 15.98 20.24 4.96
CA LEU A 147 15.97 19.18 5.97
C LEU A 147 16.60 19.67 7.29
N GLN A 148 17.71 20.41 7.23
CA GLN A 148 18.32 21.00 8.43
C GLN A 148 17.39 21.99 9.12
N GLY A 149 16.71 22.87 8.37
CA GLY A 149 15.74 23.82 8.92
C GLY A 149 14.52 23.12 9.53
N LEU A 150 14.01 22.08 8.87
CA LEU A 150 12.85 21.31 9.33
C LEU A 150 13.16 20.50 10.60
N PHE A 151 14.31 19.85 10.69
CA PHE A 151 14.68 19.14 11.93
C PHE A 151 15.00 20.10 13.07
N ARG A 152 15.56 21.28 12.79
CA ARG A 152 15.77 22.32 13.81
C ARG A 152 14.47 22.79 14.45
N MET A 153 13.36 22.81 13.71
CA MET A 153 12.04 23.17 14.24
C MET A 153 11.64 22.34 15.45
N PHE A 154 12.02 21.06 15.49
CA PHE A 154 11.68 20.15 16.59
C PHE A 154 12.46 20.44 17.89
N GLN A 155 13.43 21.35 17.85
CA GLN A 155 14.13 21.84 19.05
C GLN A 155 13.26 22.81 19.86
N HIS A 156 12.20 23.38 19.27
CA HIS A 156 11.22 24.18 20.01
C HIS A 156 10.28 23.26 20.80
N ASP A 157 10.05 23.57 22.08
CA ASP A 157 9.28 22.71 22.99
C ASP A 157 7.86 22.42 22.49
N GLU A 158 7.17 23.43 21.95
CA GLU A 158 5.82 23.30 21.39
C GLU A 158 5.78 22.52 20.07
N SER A 159 6.92 22.32 19.41
CA SER A 159 7.01 21.77 18.05
C SER A 159 7.70 20.42 17.97
N LYS A 160 8.05 19.79 19.10
CA LYS A 160 8.69 18.45 19.15
C LYS A 160 7.95 17.39 18.31
N GLU A 161 6.62 17.45 18.29
CA GLU A 161 5.74 16.55 17.52
C GLU A 161 4.88 17.29 16.47
N ASN A 162 5.46 18.31 15.82
CA ASN A 162 4.75 19.09 14.81
C ASN A 162 4.52 18.29 13.51
N GLU A 163 3.27 17.88 13.27
CA GLU A 163 2.89 17.04 12.11
C GLU A 163 3.21 17.68 10.75
N TYR A 164 3.14 19.01 10.64
CA TYR A 164 3.43 19.72 9.40
C TYR A 164 4.92 19.68 9.08
N GLY A 165 5.78 19.82 10.10
CA GLY A 165 7.22 19.68 9.97
C GLY A 165 7.62 18.30 9.46
N MET A 166 7.14 17.24 10.11
CA MET A 166 7.50 15.86 9.72
C MET A 166 6.96 15.50 8.34
N LYS A 167 5.75 15.96 8.00
CA LYS A 167 5.18 15.76 6.66
C LYS A 167 5.99 16.48 5.57
N ALA A 168 6.48 17.68 5.86
CA ALA A 168 7.35 18.41 4.95
C ALA A 168 8.69 17.68 4.74
N ILE A 169 9.29 17.11 5.80
CA ILE A 169 10.50 16.28 5.71
C ILE A 169 10.24 15.07 4.80
N MET A 170 9.17 14.31 5.06
CA MET A 170 8.75 13.19 4.22
C MET A 170 8.61 13.59 2.75
N ARG A 171 7.98 14.75 2.49
CA ARG A 171 7.76 15.26 1.13
C ARG A 171 9.07 15.65 0.44
N VAL A 172 9.98 16.32 1.14
CA VAL A 172 11.31 16.67 0.60
C VAL A 172 12.08 15.39 0.24
N CYS A 173 12.04 14.37 1.10
CA CYS A 173 12.64 13.07 0.80
C CYS A 173 12.00 12.39 -0.42
N ALA A 174 10.67 12.44 -0.53
CA ALA A 174 9.94 11.82 -1.62
C ALA A 174 10.21 12.46 -2.98
N VAL A 175 10.18 13.80 -3.06
CA VAL A 175 10.44 14.54 -4.32
C VAL A 175 11.93 14.58 -4.65
N GLY A 176 12.80 14.58 -3.63
CA GLY A 176 14.24 14.54 -3.81
C GLY A 176 14.77 13.20 -4.33
N GLU A 177 14.02 12.11 -4.16
CA GLU A 177 14.40 10.76 -4.58
C GLU A 177 15.87 10.42 -4.18
N ASP A 178 16.68 10.06 -5.16
CA ASP A 178 18.09 9.71 -4.99
C ASP A 178 19.01 10.91 -4.71
N ALA A 179 18.54 12.14 -4.90
CA ALA A 179 19.30 13.34 -4.53
C ALA A 179 19.42 13.54 -3.01
N VAL A 180 18.65 12.77 -2.21
CA VAL A 180 18.71 12.78 -0.74
C VAL A 180 19.89 11.97 -0.21
N THR A 181 20.46 11.05 -0.99
CA THR A 181 21.54 10.15 -0.55
C THR A 181 22.71 10.86 0.16
N PRO A 182 23.23 12.02 -0.31
CA PRO A 182 24.33 12.72 0.38
C PRO A 182 24.02 13.22 1.80
N CYS A 183 22.74 13.33 2.17
CA CYS A 183 22.30 13.73 3.50
C CYS A 183 21.58 12.60 4.26
N ALA A 184 21.55 11.39 3.71
CA ALA A 184 20.82 10.26 4.30
C ALA A 184 21.28 9.94 5.73
N GLU A 185 22.58 9.93 5.98
CA GLU A 185 23.12 9.66 7.33
C GLU A 185 22.67 10.69 8.36
N PHE A 186 22.68 11.98 8.00
CA PHE A 186 22.15 13.06 8.83
C PHE A 186 20.66 12.82 9.15
N VAL A 187 19.85 12.50 8.15
CA VAL A 187 18.41 12.26 8.31
C VAL A 187 18.17 11.03 9.20
N ILE A 188 18.89 9.93 9.01
CA ILE A 188 18.77 8.71 9.84
C ILE A 188 19.09 9.02 11.30
N ASN A 189 20.16 9.76 11.56
CA ASN A 189 20.53 10.12 12.92
C ASN A 189 19.45 10.98 13.60
N GLN A 190 18.89 11.97 12.88
CA GLN A 190 17.78 12.78 13.41
C GLN A 190 16.51 11.95 13.65
N ILE A 191 16.18 11.02 12.73
CA ILE A 191 15.05 10.10 12.89
C ILE A 191 15.25 9.20 14.11
N LYS A 192 16.45 8.64 14.34
CA LYS A 192 16.72 7.81 15.53
C LYS A 192 16.51 8.57 16.83
N THR A 193 17.05 9.79 16.92
CA THR A 193 16.85 10.65 18.09
C THR A 193 15.36 10.95 18.30
N THR A 194 14.64 11.26 17.23
CA THR A 194 13.20 11.54 17.28
C THR A 194 12.39 10.30 17.70
N LEU A 195 12.68 9.13 17.13
CA LEU A 195 12.02 7.87 17.47
C LEU A 195 12.20 7.52 18.95
N HIS A 196 13.41 7.70 19.48
CA HIS A 196 13.67 7.44 20.90
C HIS A 196 12.86 8.38 21.81
N ALA A 197 12.79 9.68 21.48
CA ALA A 197 12.03 10.65 22.25
C ALA A 197 10.52 10.37 22.21
N VAL A 198 9.97 10.06 21.03
CA VAL A 198 8.54 9.81 20.87
C VAL A 198 8.13 8.45 21.45
N ALA A 199 8.97 7.42 21.40
CA ALA A 199 8.66 6.11 21.98
C ALA A 199 8.42 6.15 23.49
N GLN A 200 8.96 7.14 24.19
CA GLN A 200 8.72 7.35 25.61
C GLN A 200 7.33 7.93 25.90
N ASN A 201 6.78 8.74 24.98
CA ASN A 201 5.47 9.37 25.15
C ASN A 201 4.86 9.77 23.78
N PRO A 202 4.28 8.83 23.03
CA PRO A 202 3.69 9.12 21.73
C PRO A 202 2.41 9.95 21.87
N ARG A 203 2.42 11.23 21.47
CA ARG A 203 1.25 12.12 21.59
C ARG A 203 0.52 12.35 20.27
N ASN A 204 1.25 12.46 19.17
CA ASN A 204 0.70 12.79 17.86
C ASN A 204 0.84 11.62 16.85
N PRO A 205 -0.23 10.86 16.58
CA PRO A 205 -0.17 9.72 15.66
C PRO A 205 0.13 10.10 14.20
N LYS A 206 -0.26 11.30 13.75
CA LYS A 206 0.05 11.76 12.39
C LYS A 206 1.53 12.07 12.23
N PHE A 207 2.14 12.69 13.24
CA PHE A 207 3.59 12.90 13.28
C PHE A 207 4.32 11.56 13.20
N ASN A 208 3.91 10.59 14.01
CA ASN A 208 4.51 9.25 14.06
C ASN A 208 4.39 8.54 12.70
N HIS A 209 3.22 8.61 12.07
CA HIS A 209 3.03 8.06 10.73
C HIS A 209 4.00 8.68 9.71
N PHE A 210 4.11 10.02 9.65
CA PHE A 210 5.02 10.68 8.72
C PHE A 210 6.50 10.43 9.05
N LEU A 211 6.85 10.19 10.31
CA LEU A 211 8.19 9.81 10.73
C LEU A 211 8.57 8.44 10.14
N PHE A 212 7.70 7.44 10.27
CA PHE A 212 7.92 6.13 9.66
C PHE A 212 7.85 6.15 8.12
N GLU A 213 6.98 6.97 7.53
CA GLU A 213 6.96 7.18 6.07
C GLU A 213 8.26 7.81 5.57
N THR A 214 8.83 8.77 6.31
CA THR A 214 10.13 9.36 5.99
C THR A 214 11.22 8.30 6.01
N LEU A 215 11.21 7.43 7.01
CA LEU A 215 12.17 6.33 7.12
C LEU A 215 12.02 5.33 5.95
N ALA A 216 10.79 4.90 5.64
CA ALA A 216 10.49 4.02 4.52
C ALA A 216 10.91 4.64 3.17
N CYS A 217 10.65 5.93 2.99
CA CYS A 217 11.04 6.69 1.80
C CYS A 217 12.56 6.72 1.65
N LEU A 218 13.29 6.99 2.74
CA LEU A 218 14.74 7.05 2.72
C LEU A 218 15.37 5.69 2.40
N ILE A 219 14.86 4.61 2.99
CA ILE A 219 15.30 3.23 2.67
C ILE A 219 15.08 2.94 1.19
N THR A 220 13.89 3.24 0.65
CA THR A 220 13.59 3.04 -0.77
C THR A 220 14.56 3.81 -1.66
N ASN A 221 14.78 5.10 -1.41
CA ASN A 221 15.60 5.95 -2.25
C ASN A 221 17.08 5.57 -2.22
N VAL A 222 17.62 5.29 -1.04
CA VAL A 222 19.04 4.96 -0.86
C VAL A 222 19.33 3.54 -1.36
N CYS A 223 18.54 2.55 -0.96
CA CYS A 223 18.78 1.15 -1.34
C CYS A 223 18.51 0.89 -2.83
N LYS A 224 17.69 1.71 -3.51
CA LYS A 224 17.51 1.63 -4.97
C LYS A 224 18.81 1.92 -5.73
N ARG A 225 19.64 2.85 -5.23
CA ARG A 225 20.94 3.21 -5.83
C ARG A 225 22.09 2.36 -5.31
N ASN A 226 22.05 2.01 -4.02
CA ASN A 226 23.08 1.23 -3.35
C ASN A 226 22.43 0.08 -2.55
N PRO A 227 22.23 -1.09 -3.15
CA PRO A 227 21.61 -2.23 -2.49
C PRO A 227 22.31 -2.64 -1.18
N GLY A 228 23.64 -2.51 -1.11
CA GLY A 228 24.43 -2.82 0.09
C GLY A 228 24.20 -1.87 1.27
N ALA A 229 23.50 -0.74 1.06
CA ALA A 229 23.13 0.16 2.15
C ALA A 229 22.12 -0.47 3.13
N VAL A 230 21.41 -1.54 2.73
CA VAL A 230 20.43 -2.24 3.57
C VAL A 230 21.03 -2.68 4.91
N GLU A 231 22.26 -3.22 4.91
CA GLU A 231 22.93 -3.69 6.13
C GLU A 231 23.25 -2.55 7.10
N LYS A 232 23.54 -1.36 6.56
CA LYS A 232 23.80 -0.15 7.36
C LYS A 232 22.52 0.36 8.03
N PHE A 233 21.39 0.31 7.32
CA PHE A 233 20.08 0.61 7.89
C PHE A 233 19.73 -0.40 8.99
N GLU A 234 19.91 -1.69 8.74
CA GLU A 234 19.61 -2.76 9.71
C GLU A 234 20.43 -2.59 10.99
N SER A 235 21.74 -2.42 10.86
CA SER A 235 22.64 -2.19 12.00
C SER A 235 22.25 -0.96 12.82
N SER A 236 21.72 0.08 12.16
CA SER A 236 21.31 1.33 12.82
C SER A 236 19.91 1.29 13.44
N LEU A 237 19.00 0.46 12.90
CA LEU A 237 17.57 0.48 13.24
C LEU A 237 17.12 -0.72 14.08
N PHE A 238 17.83 -1.85 14.02
CA PHE A 238 17.46 -3.06 14.76
C PHE A 238 17.45 -2.84 16.28
N PRO A 239 18.50 -2.27 16.91
CA PRO A 239 18.49 -2.01 18.35
C PRO A 239 17.30 -1.15 18.79
N PRO A 240 17.01 0.03 18.21
CA PRO A 240 15.86 0.82 18.64
C PRO A 240 14.53 0.12 18.37
N PHE A 241 14.38 -0.65 17.29
CA PHE A 241 13.18 -1.45 17.04
C PHE A 241 12.96 -2.54 18.09
N GLN A 242 14.01 -3.23 18.53
CA GLN A 242 13.91 -4.22 19.59
C GLN A 242 13.45 -3.60 20.90
N THR A 243 14.03 -2.45 21.28
CA THR A 243 13.58 -1.70 22.47
C THR A 243 12.11 -1.29 22.35
N MET A 244 11.70 -0.69 21.22
CA MET A 244 10.31 -0.27 21.01
C MET A 244 9.31 -1.42 21.08
N LEU A 245 9.64 -2.60 20.52
CA LEU A 245 8.74 -3.75 20.55
C LEU A 245 8.55 -4.35 21.96
N GLN A 246 9.47 -4.07 22.88
CA GLN A 246 9.39 -4.52 24.28
C GLN A 246 8.71 -3.50 25.19
N MET A 247 8.69 -2.22 24.79
CA MET A 247 8.07 -1.13 25.55
C MET A 247 6.54 -1.21 25.49
N GLU A 248 5.91 -1.20 26.65
CA GLU A 248 4.43 -1.18 26.73
C GLU A 248 3.83 0.19 26.39
N THR A 249 4.64 1.26 26.48
CA THR A 249 4.22 2.64 26.25
C THR A 249 4.03 3.02 24.78
N CYS A 250 4.50 2.20 23.83
CA CYS A 250 4.44 2.51 22.39
C CYS A 250 4.04 1.30 21.52
N GLN A 251 3.10 0.49 22.01
CA GLN A 251 2.59 -0.67 21.27
C GLN A 251 2.03 -0.32 19.87
N GLU A 252 1.60 0.92 19.64
CA GLU A 252 1.17 1.45 18.34
C GLU A 252 2.28 1.53 17.29
N PHE A 253 3.56 1.41 17.68
CA PHE A 253 4.69 1.42 16.74
C PHE A 253 5.00 0.06 16.16
N GLY A 254 4.55 -1.03 16.80
CA GLY A 254 4.71 -2.40 16.30
C GLY A 254 4.40 -2.55 14.80
N PRO A 255 3.22 -2.10 14.31
CA PRO A 255 2.86 -2.25 12.91
C PRO A 255 3.81 -1.52 11.95
N TYR A 256 4.34 -0.36 12.36
CA TYR A 256 5.31 0.37 11.54
C TYR A 256 6.68 -0.33 11.53
N VAL A 257 7.14 -0.79 12.70
CA VAL A 257 8.39 -1.53 12.83
C VAL A 257 8.37 -2.77 11.93
N PHE A 258 7.31 -3.57 11.97
CA PHE A 258 7.22 -4.77 11.11
C PHE A 258 7.15 -4.44 9.63
N GLN A 259 6.51 -3.33 9.22
CA GLN A 259 6.52 -2.88 7.83
C GLN A 259 7.92 -2.49 7.35
N ILE A 260 8.70 -1.78 8.17
CA ILE A 260 10.08 -1.40 7.83
C ILE A 260 10.99 -2.64 7.79
N LEU A 261 10.87 -3.56 8.76
CA LEU A 261 11.60 -4.83 8.74
C LEU A 261 11.26 -5.65 7.50
N SER A 262 9.98 -5.67 7.09
CA SER A 262 9.56 -6.35 5.85
C SER A 262 10.22 -5.72 4.63
N GLN A 263 10.21 -4.38 4.54
CA GLN A 263 10.81 -3.63 3.43
C GLN A 263 12.32 -3.87 3.29
N LEU A 264 13.04 -3.94 4.42
CA LEU A 264 14.47 -4.24 4.47
C LEU A 264 14.72 -5.70 4.10
N LEU A 265 14.00 -6.65 4.69
CA LEU A 265 14.14 -8.07 4.39
C LEU A 265 13.85 -8.39 2.92
N GLU A 266 12.84 -7.76 2.33
CA GLU A 266 12.47 -7.89 0.91
C GLU A 266 13.58 -7.43 -0.06
N LYS A 267 14.63 -6.73 0.42
CA LYS A 267 15.80 -6.35 -0.37
C LYS A 267 16.90 -7.41 -0.36
N HIS A 268 16.86 -8.36 0.58
CA HIS A 268 17.84 -9.44 0.67
C HIS A 268 17.52 -10.60 -0.27
N THR A 269 18.56 -11.26 -0.77
CA THR A 269 18.46 -12.51 -1.53
C THR A 269 18.73 -13.75 -0.69
N LYS A 270 19.29 -13.58 0.50
CA LYS A 270 19.59 -14.64 1.48
C LYS A 270 19.31 -14.13 2.88
N MET A 271 18.96 -15.02 3.80
CA MET A 271 18.69 -14.63 5.18
C MET A 271 19.97 -14.20 5.90
N THR A 272 19.90 -13.09 6.66
CA THR A 272 21.01 -12.64 7.50
C THR A 272 20.84 -13.12 8.94
N LYS A 273 21.95 -13.23 9.69
CA LYS A 273 21.94 -13.72 11.09
C LYS A 273 20.93 -12.98 11.99
N PRO A 274 20.83 -11.63 11.95
CA PRO A 274 19.86 -10.91 12.77
C PRO A 274 18.40 -11.36 12.55
N TYR A 275 17.98 -11.58 11.29
CA TYR A 275 16.62 -12.05 11.01
C TYR A 275 16.39 -13.49 11.49
N VAL A 276 17.38 -14.39 11.34
CA VAL A 276 17.30 -15.76 11.89
C VAL A 276 17.11 -15.73 13.40
N SER A 277 17.88 -14.90 14.11
CA SER A 277 17.83 -14.81 15.57
C SER A 277 16.51 -14.27 16.11
N ILE A 278 15.89 -13.29 15.45
CA ILE A 278 14.62 -12.71 15.93
C ILE A 278 13.39 -13.53 15.54
N PHE A 279 13.50 -14.40 14.53
CA PHE A 279 12.35 -15.12 13.96
C PHE A 279 11.53 -15.91 15.00
N PRO A 280 12.13 -16.67 15.95
CA PRO A 280 11.36 -17.37 16.98
C PRO A 280 10.50 -16.43 17.84
N ALA A 281 10.98 -15.22 18.14
CA ALA A 281 10.24 -14.24 18.94
C ALA A 281 9.00 -13.71 18.21
N LEU A 282 9.03 -13.63 16.87
CA LEU A 282 7.89 -13.21 16.05
C LEU A 282 6.71 -14.19 16.10
N LEU A 283 6.97 -15.45 16.46
CA LEU A 283 5.94 -16.49 16.56
C LEU A 283 5.25 -16.49 17.94
N HIS A 284 5.76 -15.73 18.90
CA HIS A 284 5.22 -15.73 20.25
C HIS A 284 3.80 -15.11 20.29
N PRO A 285 2.81 -15.72 20.98
CA PRO A 285 1.42 -15.25 20.98
C PRO A 285 1.24 -13.77 21.37
N LYS A 286 2.08 -13.25 22.27
CA LYS A 286 2.09 -11.83 22.70
C LYS A 286 2.19 -10.87 21.50
N MET A 287 2.97 -11.21 20.48
CA MET A 287 3.16 -10.36 19.30
C MET A 287 1.88 -10.21 18.47
N TRP A 288 1.03 -11.24 18.51
CA TRP A 288 -0.23 -11.35 17.80
C TRP A 288 -1.44 -10.95 18.65
N ALA A 289 -1.24 -10.42 19.86
CA ALA A 289 -2.33 -9.95 20.72
C ALA A 289 -2.88 -8.60 20.22
N ASN A 290 -2.00 -7.72 19.74
CA ASN A 290 -2.40 -6.45 19.13
C ASN A 290 -2.84 -6.67 17.67
N LYS A 291 -4.13 -6.45 17.40
CA LYS A 291 -4.72 -6.62 16.05
C LYS A 291 -4.08 -5.71 15.00
N GLY A 292 -3.62 -4.51 15.40
CA GLY A 292 -2.93 -3.59 14.49
C GLY A 292 -1.63 -4.17 13.91
N ASN A 293 -0.99 -5.12 14.60
CA ASN A 293 0.24 -5.77 14.14
C ASN A 293 -0.02 -6.79 13.03
N ILE A 294 -1.20 -7.40 12.98
CA ILE A 294 -1.48 -8.59 12.17
C ILE A 294 -1.11 -8.38 10.69
N PRO A 295 -1.55 -7.30 10.00
CA PRO A 295 -1.23 -7.13 8.58
C PRO A 295 0.29 -7.00 8.34
N ALA A 296 0.97 -6.24 9.20
CA ALA A 296 2.41 -6.01 9.08
C ALA A 296 3.25 -7.26 9.39
N MET A 297 2.84 -8.04 10.39
CA MET A 297 3.47 -9.30 10.75
C MET A 297 3.31 -10.35 9.67
N ILE A 298 2.14 -10.43 9.03
CA ILE A 298 1.88 -11.36 7.94
C ILE A 298 2.77 -11.04 6.76
N ARG A 299 2.88 -9.77 6.38
CA ARG A 299 3.85 -9.34 5.37
C ARG A 299 5.27 -9.75 5.74
N LEU A 300 5.69 -9.55 6.99
CA LEU A 300 7.03 -9.92 7.45
C LEU A 300 7.27 -11.43 7.31
N LEU A 301 6.34 -12.26 7.80
CA LEU A 301 6.45 -13.73 7.67
C LEU A 301 6.49 -14.19 6.20
N VAL A 302 5.71 -13.56 5.32
CA VAL A 302 5.76 -13.83 3.88
C VAL A 302 7.11 -13.41 3.29
N ALA A 303 7.69 -12.30 3.73
CA ALA A 303 9.04 -11.90 3.33
C ALA A 303 10.10 -12.93 3.80
N TYR A 304 9.99 -13.46 5.02
CA TYR A 304 10.84 -14.55 5.49
C TYR A 304 10.75 -15.79 4.60
N LEU A 305 9.52 -16.23 4.28
CA LEU A 305 9.27 -17.36 3.37
C LEU A 305 9.87 -17.13 1.97
N ARG A 306 9.86 -15.88 1.49
CA ARG A 306 10.40 -15.54 0.17
C ARG A 306 11.92 -15.57 0.13
N VAL A 307 12.56 -15.04 1.18
CA VAL A 307 14.03 -14.91 1.23
C VAL A 307 14.68 -16.26 1.56
N ASP A 308 14.16 -16.98 2.55
CA ASP A 308 14.69 -18.29 2.93
C ASP A 308 13.60 -19.18 3.57
N PRO A 309 12.93 -20.03 2.76
CA PRO A 309 11.93 -20.97 3.27
C PRO A 309 12.48 -21.97 4.29
N SER A 310 13.80 -22.23 4.32
CA SER A 310 14.40 -23.22 5.21
C SER A 310 14.40 -22.76 6.67
N VAL A 311 14.67 -21.47 6.91
CA VAL A 311 14.60 -20.84 8.24
C VAL A 311 13.18 -20.95 8.79
N VAL A 312 12.18 -20.68 7.94
CA VAL A 312 10.77 -20.81 8.31
C VAL A 312 10.37 -22.27 8.55
N GLY A 313 10.88 -23.19 7.73
CA GLY A 313 10.57 -24.61 7.83
C GLY A 313 10.93 -25.24 9.18
N GLN A 314 11.99 -24.76 9.83
CA GLN A 314 12.37 -25.22 11.18
C GLN A 314 11.32 -24.90 12.26
N LYS A 315 10.40 -23.96 12.00
CA LYS A 315 9.34 -23.53 12.92
C LYS A 315 7.96 -23.55 12.28
N LEU A 316 7.75 -24.42 11.28
CA LEU A 316 6.49 -24.52 10.52
C LEU A 316 5.26 -24.67 11.43
N GLU A 317 5.36 -25.48 12.48
CA GLU A 317 4.25 -25.69 13.44
C GLU A 317 3.80 -24.40 14.13
N GLY A 318 4.73 -23.49 14.44
CA GLY A 318 4.41 -22.17 14.98
C GLY A 318 3.63 -21.31 13.99
N LEU A 319 3.96 -21.36 12.70
CA LEU A 319 3.21 -20.68 11.64
C LEU A 319 1.83 -21.28 11.44
N LEU A 320 1.70 -22.61 11.52
CA LEU A 320 0.41 -23.28 11.42
C LEU A 320 -0.49 -22.95 12.62
N GLY A 321 0.08 -22.77 13.81
CA GLY A 321 -0.65 -22.25 14.98
C GLY A 321 -1.15 -20.81 14.77
N ILE A 322 -0.35 -19.95 14.15
CA ILE A 322 -0.78 -18.59 13.76
C ILE A 322 -1.90 -18.66 12.72
N PHE A 323 -1.75 -19.50 11.69
CA PHE A 323 -2.79 -19.74 10.69
C PHE A 323 -4.11 -20.17 11.35
N GLN A 324 -4.07 -21.14 12.26
CA GLN A 324 -5.23 -21.64 13.01
C GLN A 324 -5.92 -20.49 13.78
N LYS A 325 -5.14 -19.63 14.44
CA LYS A 325 -5.68 -18.45 15.14
C LYS A 325 -6.37 -17.48 14.19
N LEU A 326 -5.77 -17.20 13.03
CA LEU A 326 -6.29 -16.20 12.08
C LEU A 326 -7.53 -16.69 11.35
N ILE A 327 -7.54 -17.93 10.86
CA ILE A 327 -8.67 -18.49 10.11
C ILE A 327 -9.93 -18.63 10.97
N ALA A 328 -9.78 -18.81 12.28
CA ALA A 328 -10.91 -18.84 13.21
C ALA A 328 -11.69 -17.51 13.26
N ASN A 329 -11.04 -16.37 13.01
CA ASN A 329 -11.63 -15.03 13.13
C ASN A 329 -12.05 -14.44 11.77
N LYS A 330 -13.32 -14.05 11.60
CA LYS A 330 -13.89 -13.54 10.32
C LYS A 330 -13.25 -12.26 9.81
N ARG A 331 -12.62 -11.49 10.69
CA ARG A 331 -11.93 -10.25 10.31
C ARG A 331 -10.51 -10.52 9.79
N GLU A 332 -9.90 -11.62 10.21
CA GLU A 332 -8.47 -11.91 10.00
C GLU A 332 -8.24 -13.12 9.08
N ASP A 333 -9.28 -13.83 8.68
CA ASP A 333 -9.15 -15.09 7.94
C ASP A 333 -8.43 -14.92 6.59
N HIS A 334 -8.60 -13.79 5.92
CA HIS A 334 -7.85 -13.43 4.72
C HIS A 334 -6.33 -13.33 4.96
N HIS A 335 -5.89 -12.89 6.14
CA HIS A 335 -4.48 -12.92 6.52
C HIS A 335 -3.99 -14.35 6.75
N GLY A 336 -4.82 -15.20 7.37
CA GLY A 336 -4.56 -16.64 7.46
C GLY A 336 -4.40 -17.28 6.09
N MET A 337 -5.31 -16.96 5.15
CA MET A 337 -5.25 -17.44 3.77
C MET A 337 -3.99 -16.97 3.05
N ALA A 338 -3.56 -15.72 3.24
CA ALA A 338 -2.30 -15.22 2.69
C ALA A 338 -1.08 -15.99 3.22
N LEU A 339 -1.04 -16.25 4.54
CA LEU A 339 0.06 -16.97 5.17
C LEU A 339 0.16 -18.41 4.66
N ILE A 340 -0.94 -19.16 4.64
CA ILE A 340 -0.92 -20.56 4.19
C ILE A 340 -0.64 -20.67 2.69
N SER A 341 -1.12 -19.72 1.88
CA SER A 341 -0.78 -19.65 0.46
C SER A 341 0.73 -19.47 0.27
N ALA A 342 1.36 -18.58 1.03
CA ALA A 342 2.80 -18.35 0.97
C ALA A 342 3.61 -19.58 1.43
N ILE A 343 3.16 -20.30 2.47
CA ILE A 343 3.79 -21.56 2.90
C ILE A 343 3.77 -22.58 1.76
N VAL A 344 2.60 -22.82 1.18
CA VAL A 344 2.42 -23.78 0.07
C VAL A 344 3.18 -23.33 -1.18
N GLU A 345 3.29 -22.03 -1.44
CA GLU A 345 4.01 -21.49 -2.60
C GLU A 345 5.51 -21.68 -2.51
N ARG A 346 6.09 -21.40 -1.34
CA ARG A 346 7.54 -21.23 -1.18
C ARG A 346 8.24 -22.47 -0.65
N MET A 347 7.52 -23.36 0.03
CA MET A 347 8.11 -24.56 0.62
C MET A 347 7.83 -25.81 -0.24
N PRO A 348 8.77 -26.77 -0.28
CA PRO A 348 8.56 -28.03 -0.98
C PRO A 348 7.43 -28.83 -0.33
N THR A 349 6.65 -29.56 -1.12
CA THR A 349 5.50 -30.37 -0.68
C THR A 349 5.84 -31.33 0.46
N LYS A 350 7.08 -31.86 0.48
CA LYS A 350 7.57 -32.74 1.56
C LYS A 350 7.55 -32.09 2.94
N ALA A 351 7.70 -30.76 3.03
CA ALA A 351 7.78 -30.04 4.30
C ALA A 351 6.40 -29.82 4.93
N TRP A 352 5.39 -29.46 4.14
CA TRP A 352 4.05 -29.13 4.64
C TRP A 352 2.98 -30.18 4.33
N GLY A 353 3.24 -31.14 3.44
CA GLY A 353 2.24 -32.09 2.93
C GLY A 353 1.57 -32.91 4.02
N ARG A 354 2.31 -33.33 5.06
CA ARG A 354 1.76 -34.05 6.22
C ARG A 354 0.74 -33.24 7.02
N HIS A 355 0.81 -31.90 6.93
CA HIS A 355 -0.09 -30.98 7.61
C HIS A 355 -1.27 -30.53 6.73
N ALA A 356 -1.27 -30.91 5.44
CA ALA A 356 -2.29 -30.50 4.48
C ALA A 356 -3.71 -30.91 4.88
N PRO A 357 -3.97 -32.16 5.31
CA PRO A 357 -5.30 -32.54 5.75
C PRO A 357 -5.83 -31.66 6.89
N THR A 358 -4.96 -31.30 7.84
CA THR A 358 -5.33 -30.50 9.01
C THR A 358 -5.73 -29.07 8.63
N PHE A 359 -4.92 -28.37 7.83
CA PHE A 359 -5.29 -27.00 7.44
C PHE A 359 -6.46 -26.95 6.45
N LEU A 360 -6.60 -27.96 5.58
CA LEU A 360 -7.77 -28.08 4.69
C LEU A 360 -9.04 -28.33 5.49
N GLN A 361 -8.98 -29.19 6.51
CA GLN A 361 -10.10 -29.41 7.43
C GLN A 361 -10.54 -28.11 8.12
N MET A 362 -9.59 -27.29 8.59
CA MET A 362 -9.90 -25.97 9.17
C MET A 362 -10.58 -25.04 8.16
N MET A 363 -10.11 -25.01 6.89
CA MET A 363 -10.76 -24.26 5.82
C MET A 363 -12.18 -24.76 5.55
N PHE A 364 -12.41 -26.07 5.54
CA PHE A 364 -13.73 -26.66 5.31
C PHE A 364 -14.69 -26.36 6.47
N GLN A 365 -14.24 -26.48 7.71
CA GLN A 365 -15.01 -26.04 8.87
C GLN A 365 -15.42 -24.57 8.77
N ARG A 366 -14.52 -23.72 8.25
CA ARG A 366 -14.83 -22.31 8.00
C ARG A 366 -15.89 -22.14 6.90
N LEU A 367 -15.79 -22.86 5.79
CA LEU A 367 -16.81 -22.87 4.72
C LEU A 367 -18.19 -23.35 5.22
N MET A 368 -18.23 -24.31 6.14
CA MET A 368 -19.48 -24.87 6.67
C MET A 368 -20.11 -24.00 7.75
N ASN A 369 -19.32 -23.58 8.75
CA ASN A 369 -19.87 -23.02 10.00
C ASN A 369 -19.92 -21.48 9.98
N SER A 370 -19.07 -20.82 9.18
CA SER A 370 -18.87 -19.38 9.30
C SER A 370 -18.42 -18.70 8.01
N ARG A 371 -18.95 -19.13 6.86
CA ARG A 371 -18.57 -18.61 5.54
C ARG A 371 -18.80 -17.10 5.41
N THR A 372 -17.84 -16.44 4.78
CA THR A 372 -17.93 -15.06 4.28
C THR A 372 -17.57 -15.06 2.80
N GLN A 373 -18.09 -14.12 2.01
CA GLN A 373 -17.75 -14.04 0.58
C GLN A 373 -16.25 -13.82 0.38
N LYS A 374 -15.63 -12.97 1.22
CA LYS A 374 -14.17 -12.71 1.23
C LYS A 374 -13.37 -13.98 1.46
N PHE A 375 -13.77 -14.80 2.44
CA PHE A 375 -13.10 -16.07 2.69
C PHE A 375 -13.26 -17.05 1.51
N VAL A 376 -14.47 -17.17 0.96
CA VAL A 376 -14.74 -18.06 -0.18
C VAL A 376 -13.88 -17.67 -1.39
N CYS A 377 -13.78 -16.39 -1.74
CA CYS A 377 -12.93 -15.96 -2.86
C CYS A 377 -11.44 -16.25 -2.59
N ASN A 378 -10.94 -16.00 -1.38
CA ASN A 378 -9.57 -16.36 -1.01
C ASN A 378 -9.32 -17.88 -1.08
N PHE A 379 -10.30 -18.69 -0.66
CA PHE A 379 -10.25 -20.14 -0.76
C PHE A 379 -10.20 -20.62 -2.22
N VAL A 380 -11.02 -20.03 -3.10
CA VAL A 380 -11.01 -20.32 -4.53
C VAL A 380 -9.67 -19.96 -5.17
N SER A 381 -9.13 -18.78 -4.85
CA SER A 381 -7.79 -18.37 -5.30
C SER A 381 -6.70 -19.32 -4.80
N PHE A 382 -6.72 -19.71 -3.54
CA PHE A 382 -5.79 -20.70 -2.98
C PHE A 382 -5.89 -22.05 -3.71
N SER A 383 -7.10 -22.53 -3.97
CA SER A 383 -7.35 -23.81 -4.65
C SER A 383 -6.81 -23.80 -6.09
N ALA A 384 -7.07 -22.73 -6.83
CA ALA A 384 -6.54 -22.53 -8.18
C ALA A 384 -5.01 -22.48 -8.18
N PHE A 385 -4.44 -21.64 -7.31
CA PHE A 385 -3.01 -21.50 -7.14
C PHE A 385 -2.35 -22.85 -6.82
N PHE A 386 -2.92 -23.62 -5.90
CA PHE A 386 -2.42 -24.94 -5.54
C PHE A 386 -2.41 -25.87 -6.75
N CYS A 387 -3.52 -25.95 -7.49
CA CYS A 387 -3.64 -26.79 -8.69
C CYS A 387 -2.54 -26.46 -9.71
N HIS A 388 -2.28 -25.17 -9.94
CA HIS A 388 -1.23 -24.76 -10.86
C HIS A 388 0.18 -25.12 -10.36
N LYS A 389 0.46 -24.83 -9.07
CA LYS A 389 1.82 -24.93 -8.51
C LYS A 389 2.25 -26.37 -8.25
N HIS A 390 1.37 -27.19 -7.68
CA HIS A 390 1.68 -28.55 -7.24
C HIS A 390 1.01 -29.62 -8.09
N GLY A 391 0.14 -29.23 -9.02
CA GLY A 391 -0.60 -30.14 -9.87
C GLY A 391 -2.00 -30.43 -9.31
N PRO A 392 -3.03 -30.52 -10.18
CA PRO A 392 -4.41 -30.65 -9.76
C PRO A 392 -4.73 -32.01 -9.13
N ASP A 393 -4.12 -33.11 -9.59
CA ASP A 393 -4.38 -34.44 -9.02
C ASP A 393 -3.84 -34.56 -7.58
N ILE A 394 -2.70 -33.90 -7.26
CA ILE A 394 -2.19 -33.82 -5.88
C ILE A 394 -3.16 -33.04 -5.00
N TYR A 395 -3.69 -31.91 -5.50
CA TYR A 395 -4.70 -31.14 -4.79
C TYR A 395 -5.95 -31.97 -4.49
N ILE A 396 -6.49 -32.66 -5.49
CA ILE A 396 -7.66 -33.53 -5.34
C ILE A 396 -7.39 -34.63 -4.30
N GLN A 397 -6.22 -35.28 -4.37
CA GLN A 397 -5.84 -36.31 -3.42
C GLN A 397 -5.81 -35.77 -1.98
N MET A 398 -5.23 -34.59 -1.75
CA MET A 398 -5.17 -33.99 -0.42
C MET A 398 -6.55 -33.55 0.09
N VAL A 399 -7.43 -33.07 -0.79
CA VAL A 399 -8.82 -32.76 -0.44
C VAL A 399 -9.58 -34.02 -0.04
N ASP A 400 -9.45 -35.09 -0.82
CA ASP A 400 -10.14 -36.36 -0.56
C ASP A 400 -9.56 -37.14 0.64
N GLN A 401 -8.34 -36.81 1.09
CA GLN A 401 -7.80 -37.30 2.37
C GLN A 401 -8.55 -36.77 3.59
N VAL A 402 -9.15 -35.58 3.51
CA VAL A 402 -9.97 -35.03 4.60
C VAL A 402 -11.30 -35.78 4.68
N GLN A 403 -11.93 -36.01 3.54
CA GLN A 403 -13.14 -36.81 3.41
C GLN A 403 -13.24 -37.33 1.98
N LYS A 404 -13.29 -38.65 1.80
CA LYS A 404 -13.33 -39.29 0.48
C LYS A 404 -14.51 -38.77 -0.36
N GLY A 405 -14.23 -38.25 -1.56
CA GLY A 405 -15.23 -37.78 -2.50
C GLY A 405 -15.77 -36.37 -2.22
N ILE A 406 -15.23 -35.66 -1.22
CA ILE A 406 -15.66 -34.30 -0.91
C ILE A 406 -15.32 -33.32 -2.03
N PHE A 407 -14.30 -33.62 -2.84
CA PHE A 407 -13.86 -32.74 -3.92
C PHE A 407 -14.98 -32.41 -4.92
N ALA A 408 -15.85 -33.35 -5.27
CA ALA A 408 -16.98 -33.08 -6.17
C ALA A 408 -17.91 -31.99 -5.62
N ASN A 409 -18.27 -32.10 -4.34
CA ASN A 409 -19.10 -31.12 -3.65
C ASN A 409 -18.39 -29.78 -3.53
N LEU A 410 -17.09 -29.79 -3.21
CA LEU A 410 -16.27 -28.59 -3.13
C LEU A 410 -16.24 -27.86 -4.47
N LEU A 411 -15.94 -28.56 -5.55
CA LEU A 411 -15.85 -28.00 -6.90
C LEU A 411 -17.20 -27.44 -7.35
N GLY A 412 -18.26 -28.24 -7.26
CA GLY A 412 -19.58 -27.86 -7.76
C GLY A 412 -20.32 -26.81 -6.93
N LYS A 413 -20.20 -26.85 -5.59
CA LYS A 413 -20.98 -25.96 -4.69
C LYS A 413 -20.20 -24.75 -4.18
N VAL A 414 -18.87 -24.79 -4.17
CA VAL A 414 -18.04 -23.71 -3.64
C VAL A 414 -17.21 -23.06 -4.72
N VAL A 415 -16.42 -23.83 -5.48
CA VAL A 415 -15.48 -23.27 -6.44
C VAL A 415 -16.20 -22.68 -7.64
N VAL A 416 -16.89 -23.50 -8.44
CA VAL A 416 -17.55 -23.08 -9.70
C VAL A 416 -18.47 -21.86 -9.50
N PRO A 417 -19.34 -21.79 -8.46
CA PRO A 417 -20.23 -20.64 -8.27
C PRO A 417 -19.52 -19.34 -7.87
N ASN A 418 -18.25 -19.40 -7.45
CA ASN A 418 -17.52 -18.25 -6.91
C ASN A 418 -16.27 -17.86 -7.70
N VAL A 419 -15.88 -18.62 -8.74
CA VAL A 419 -14.76 -18.25 -9.63
C VAL A 419 -14.92 -16.82 -10.17
N GLN A 420 -16.13 -16.43 -10.59
CA GLN A 420 -16.43 -15.09 -11.08
C GLN A 420 -16.12 -13.96 -10.10
N LYS A 421 -16.30 -14.24 -8.81
CA LYS A 421 -16.26 -13.26 -7.72
C LYS A 421 -14.84 -13.05 -7.19
N VAL A 422 -13.85 -13.71 -7.77
CA VAL A 422 -12.45 -13.42 -7.47
C VAL A 422 -12.14 -12.03 -8.04
N GLU A 423 -11.64 -11.14 -7.18
CA GLU A 423 -11.30 -9.77 -7.52
C GLU A 423 -9.78 -9.59 -7.57
N GLY A 424 -9.32 -8.61 -8.35
CA GLY A 424 -7.90 -8.30 -8.51
C GLY A 424 -7.29 -8.92 -9.77
N LYS A 425 -6.50 -8.12 -10.49
CA LYS A 425 -5.94 -8.51 -11.80
C LYS A 425 -5.03 -9.75 -11.71
N VAL A 426 -4.18 -9.82 -10.70
CA VAL A 426 -3.22 -10.94 -10.52
C VAL A 426 -3.95 -12.16 -9.99
N GLU A 427 -4.85 -11.97 -9.04
CA GLU A 427 -5.63 -13.00 -8.39
C GLU A 427 -6.59 -13.68 -9.39
N ARG A 428 -7.29 -12.92 -10.23
CA ARG A 428 -8.12 -13.45 -11.32
C ARG A 428 -7.31 -14.21 -12.37
N LYS A 429 -6.15 -13.69 -12.74
CA LYS A 429 -5.24 -14.35 -13.68
C LYS A 429 -4.76 -15.69 -13.12
N SER A 430 -4.30 -15.72 -11.87
CA SER A 430 -3.88 -16.95 -11.19
C SER A 430 -5.03 -17.94 -11.03
N CYS A 431 -6.23 -17.44 -10.70
CA CYS A 431 -7.43 -18.25 -10.61
C CYS A 431 -7.75 -18.92 -11.95
N ALA A 432 -7.74 -18.16 -13.05
CA ALA A 432 -7.97 -18.68 -14.39
C ALA A 432 -6.99 -19.82 -14.74
N VAL A 433 -5.68 -19.57 -14.60
CA VAL A 433 -4.64 -20.54 -14.95
C VAL A 433 -4.78 -21.82 -14.13
N GLY A 434 -5.00 -21.70 -12.82
CA GLY A 434 -5.21 -22.86 -11.95
C GLY A 434 -6.44 -23.68 -12.29
N MET A 435 -7.54 -23.01 -12.67
CA MET A 435 -8.76 -23.69 -13.09
C MET A 435 -8.63 -24.35 -14.46
N ILE A 436 -7.87 -23.75 -15.39
CA ILE A 436 -7.50 -24.38 -16.66
C ILE A 436 -6.67 -25.64 -16.42
N ASP A 437 -5.71 -25.57 -15.50
CA ASP A 437 -4.88 -26.72 -15.13
C ASP A 437 -5.71 -27.84 -14.51
N LEU A 438 -6.64 -27.50 -13.61
CA LEU A 438 -7.59 -28.46 -13.07
C LEU A 438 -8.44 -29.10 -14.18
N LEU A 439 -8.93 -28.32 -15.14
CA LEU A 439 -9.77 -28.79 -16.24
C LEU A 439 -9.02 -29.72 -17.22
N CYS A 440 -7.77 -29.36 -17.56
CA CYS A 440 -7.05 -29.96 -18.69
C CYS A 440 -5.88 -30.89 -18.30
N LYS A 441 -5.40 -30.83 -17.05
CA LYS A 441 -4.26 -31.65 -16.58
C LYS A 441 -4.64 -32.69 -15.53
N SER A 442 -5.85 -32.63 -14.96
CA SER A 442 -6.29 -33.59 -13.93
C SER A 442 -6.87 -34.86 -14.53
N LYS A 443 -6.26 -36.02 -14.23
CA LYS A 443 -6.80 -37.32 -14.62
C LYS A 443 -8.16 -37.58 -13.97
N ALA A 444 -8.32 -37.14 -12.72
CA ALA A 444 -9.57 -37.30 -11.99
C ALA A 444 -10.76 -36.54 -12.63
N MET A 445 -10.49 -35.40 -13.28
CA MET A 445 -11.50 -34.64 -14.04
C MET A 445 -11.76 -35.22 -15.43
N MET A 446 -10.74 -35.78 -16.07
CA MET A 446 -10.80 -36.24 -17.47
C MET A 446 -11.47 -37.61 -17.62
N SER A 447 -11.03 -38.59 -16.82
CA SER A 447 -11.45 -40.00 -16.91
C SER A 447 -11.76 -40.63 -15.55
N GLY A 448 -11.65 -39.84 -14.47
CA GLY A 448 -11.89 -40.30 -13.11
C GLY A 448 -13.31 -40.04 -12.61
N PRO A 449 -13.50 -39.75 -11.30
CA PRO A 449 -14.82 -39.67 -10.69
C PRO A 449 -15.57 -38.36 -10.98
N TYR A 450 -14.92 -37.34 -11.58
CA TYR A 450 -15.47 -35.99 -11.67
C TYR A 450 -15.77 -35.42 -13.09
N PRO A 451 -15.90 -36.19 -14.19
CA PRO A 451 -16.11 -35.65 -15.54
C PRO A 451 -17.44 -34.90 -15.69
N GLN A 452 -18.41 -35.20 -14.81
CA GLN A 452 -19.73 -34.56 -14.80
C GLN A 452 -19.65 -33.03 -14.60
N ILE A 453 -18.66 -32.56 -13.85
CA ILE A 453 -18.49 -31.13 -13.47
C ILE A 453 -17.65 -30.37 -14.50
N TRP A 454 -16.96 -31.09 -15.39
CA TRP A 454 -16.08 -30.54 -16.42
C TRP A 454 -16.72 -29.41 -17.26
N PRO A 455 -17.93 -29.58 -17.85
CA PRO A 455 -18.55 -28.50 -18.64
C PRO A 455 -18.94 -27.27 -17.81
N GLN A 456 -19.30 -27.46 -16.54
CA GLN A 456 -19.62 -26.34 -15.63
C GLN A 456 -18.37 -25.52 -15.30
N LEU A 457 -17.24 -26.20 -15.07
CA LEU A 457 -15.96 -25.54 -14.83
C LEU A 457 -15.48 -24.76 -16.07
N LEU A 458 -15.57 -25.35 -17.27
CA LEU A 458 -15.24 -24.65 -18.52
C LEU A 458 -16.10 -23.39 -18.71
N THR A 459 -17.41 -23.49 -18.45
CA THR A 459 -18.33 -22.35 -18.49
C THR A 459 -17.90 -21.25 -17.51
N ALA A 460 -17.55 -21.62 -16.26
CA ALA A 460 -17.08 -20.66 -15.26
C ALA A 460 -15.76 -19.96 -15.66
N ILE A 461 -14.84 -20.67 -16.31
CA ILE A 461 -13.59 -20.11 -16.85
C ILE A 461 -13.87 -19.12 -17.98
N ILE A 462 -14.74 -19.46 -18.94
CA ILE A 462 -15.09 -18.55 -20.04
C ILE A 462 -15.76 -17.29 -19.49
N ASN A 463 -16.69 -17.44 -18.55
CA ASN A 463 -17.29 -16.30 -17.88
C ASN A 463 -16.22 -15.42 -17.22
N LEU A 464 -15.11 -15.98 -16.72
CA LEU A 464 -14.07 -15.21 -16.00
C LEU A 464 -13.36 -14.24 -16.94
N PHE A 465 -13.39 -14.55 -18.23
CA PHE A 465 -12.79 -13.76 -19.28
C PHE A 465 -13.75 -12.77 -19.93
N GLU A 466 -15.03 -13.13 -20.03
CA GLU A 466 -16.02 -12.35 -20.78
C GLU A 466 -16.89 -11.46 -19.90
N LEU A 467 -17.17 -11.86 -18.66
CA LEU A 467 -18.00 -11.07 -17.76
C LEU A 467 -17.16 -10.06 -16.97
N PRO A 468 -17.70 -8.85 -16.72
CA PRO A 468 -17.05 -7.87 -15.86
C PRO A 468 -16.93 -8.40 -14.43
N GLU A 469 -15.98 -7.84 -13.67
CA GLU A 469 -15.82 -8.17 -12.25
C GLU A 469 -17.12 -7.89 -11.50
N THR A 470 -17.66 -8.91 -10.83
CA THR A 470 -18.79 -8.73 -9.91
C THR A 470 -18.22 -8.19 -8.61
N SER A 471 -18.16 -6.86 -8.47
CA SER A 471 -17.81 -6.21 -7.20
C SER A 471 -18.76 -6.70 -6.11
N THR A 472 -18.24 -7.44 -5.14
CA THR A 472 -19.04 -7.98 -4.02
C THR A 472 -18.59 -7.48 -2.66
N TYR A 473 -17.47 -6.76 -2.59
CA TYR A 473 -17.06 -6.06 -1.38
C TYR A 473 -17.57 -4.62 -1.41
N GLU A 474 -18.46 -4.28 -0.48
CA GLU A 474 -18.37 -2.94 0.10
C GLU A 474 -16.97 -2.85 0.69
N ASN A 475 -16.14 -2.04 0.04
CA ASN A 475 -14.75 -1.87 0.37
C ASN A 475 -14.67 -1.00 1.63
N ASP A 476 -15.11 -1.54 2.78
CA ASP A 476 -15.09 -0.86 4.08
C ASP A 476 -13.65 -0.48 4.51
N ASP A 477 -12.65 -1.13 3.90
CA ASP A 477 -11.22 -0.93 4.17
C ASP A 477 -10.53 0.05 3.19
N ASP A 478 -11.15 0.39 2.06
CA ASP A 478 -10.52 1.26 1.06
C ASP A 478 -11.03 2.71 1.18
N ILE A 479 -10.16 3.54 1.76
CA ILE A 479 -10.19 5.01 1.74
C ILE A 479 -11.25 5.65 2.66
N MET A 480 -11.18 5.37 3.97
CA MET A 480 -11.78 6.26 4.97
C MET A 480 -10.68 7.03 5.73
N ASP A 481 -10.73 8.36 5.62
CA ASP A 481 -9.80 9.33 6.21
C ASP A 481 -9.63 9.02 7.71
N MET A 482 -8.38 8.87 8.18
CA MET A 482 -8.03 8.65 9.59
C MET A 482 -8.53 9.76 10.55
N SER A 483 -9.25 10.76 10.03
CA SER A 483 -9.88 11.83 10.78
C SER A 483 -11.17 11.40 11.50
N GLN A 484 -11.80 10.25 11.16
CA GLN A 484 -13.13 9.90 11.65
C GLN A 484 -13.24 8.75 12.67
N ARG A 485 -12.20 7.95 12.94
CA ARG A 485 -12.26 6.92 13.99
C ARG A 485 -11.12 7.07 14.99
N GLY A 486 -11.46 7.00 16.29
CA GLY A 486 -10.52 7.04 17.39
C GLY A 486 -9.35 6.07 17.20
N PHE A 487 -8.14 6.57 17.40
CA PHE A 487 -6.86 6.03 16.94
C PHE A 487 -6.38 4.72 17.58
N LYS A 488 -7.14 4.08 18.47
CA LYS A 488 -6.59 3.01 19.31
C LYS A 488 -6.42 1.63 18.63
N THR A 489 -6.84 1.40 17.39
CA THR A 489 -6.79 0.04 16.77
C THR A 489 -6.65 -0.04 15.24
N VAL A 490 -6.22 1.01 14.52
CA VAL A 490 -6.20 0.99 13.04
C VAL A 490 -4.78 0.76 12.49
N TYR A 491 -4.61 -0.28 11.67
CA TYR A 491 -3.38 -0.52 10.91
C TYR A 491 -3.17 0.62 9.90
N ALA A 492 -2.03 1.33 10.00
CA ALA A 492 -1.66 2.38 9.07
C ALA A 492 -0.56 1.88 8.12
N ARG A 493 -0.94 1.71 6.85
CA ARG A 493 -0.02 1.28 5.78
C ARG A 493 0.97 2.39 5.44
N LEU A 494 2.25 2.03 5.32
CA LEU A 494 3.30 2.91 4.79
C LEU A 494 3.29 2.88 3.26
N VAL A 495 3.02 4.04 2.66
CA VAL A 495 2.99 4.25 1.20
C VAL A 495 4.37 4.03 0.59
N PHE A 496 5.44 4.47 1.27
CA PHE A 496 6.82 4.32 0.78
C PHE A 496 7.44 2.95 1.04
N ALA A 497 6.72 2.06 1.72
CA ALA A 497 7.05 0.64 1.85
C ALA A 497 5.93 -0.21 1.21
N PRO A 498 5.72 -0.15 -0.12
CA PRO A 498 4.69 -0.96 -0.76
C PRO A 498 5.01 -2.45 -0.63
N GLU A 499 3.98 -3.28 -0.43
CA GLU A 499 4.10 -4.73 -0.47
C GLU A 499 4.45 -5.20 -1.88
N ILE A 500 5.40 -6.12 -1.98
CA ILE A 500 5.77 -6.74 -3.26
C ILE A 500 4.79 -7.88 -3.54
N LYS A 501 3.81 -7.63 -4.41
CA LYS A 501 2.98 -8.67 -5.03
C LYS A 501 3.75 -9.32 -6.19
N GLN A 502 4.01 -10.62 -6.12
CA GLN A 502 4.52 -11.40 -7.25
C GLN A 502 3.35 -12.04 -7.99
N ASP A 503 3.42 -12.07 -9.32
CA ASP A 503 2.47 -12.83 -10.13
C ASP A 503 2.90 -14.30 -10.14
N PRO A 504 2.19 -15.21 -9.46
CA PRO A 504 2.57 -16.62 -9.39
C PRO A 504 2.46 -17.33 -10.74
N VAL A 505 1.78 -16.72 -11.72
CA VAL A 505 1.57 -17.24 -13.09
C VAL A 505 2.12 -16.27 -14.13
N GLY A 506 3.21 -15.59 -13.81
CA GLY A 506 3.86 -14.59 -14.66
C GLY A 506 4.29 -15.10 -16.03
N ASP A 507 4.54 -16.40 -16.15
CA ASP A 507 4.87 -17.14 -17.37
C ASP A 507 3.71 -17.26 -18.37
N VAL A 508 2.46 -17.03 -17.93
CA VAL A 508 1.27 -17.08 -18.79
C VAL A 508 0.82 -15.65 -19.16
N PRO A 509 1.20 -15.09 -20.33
CA PRO A 509 0.84 -13.72 -20.68
C PRO A 509 -0.65 -13.55 -21.06
N ASN A 510 -1.25 -14.58 -21.67
CA ASN A 510 -2.63 -14.55 -22.15
C ASN A 510 -3.39 -15.81 -21.72
N VAL A 511 -4.33 -15.63 -20.79
CA VAL A 511 -5.14 -16.72 -20.22
C VAL A 511 -6.11 -17.35 -21.23
N LYS A 512 -6.63 -16.58 -22.21
CA LYS A 512 -7.49 -17.09 -23.28
C LYS A 512 -6.71 -18.02 -24.21
N ALA A 513 -5.49 -17.61 -24.57
CA ALA A 513 -4.59 -18.42 -25.39
C ALA A 513 -4.10 -19.67 -24.63
N TYR A 514 -3.88 -19.55 -23.32
CA TYR A 514 -3.54 -20.68 -22.46
C TYR A 514 -4.66 -21.73 -22.45
N LEU A 515 -5.91 -21.31 -22.23
CA LEU A 515 -7.07 -22.21 -22.30
C LEU A 515 -7.15 -22.94 -23.65
N ALA A 516 -7.02 -22.20 -24.76
CA ALA A 516 -7.11 -22.76 -26.11
C ALA A 516 -6.04 -23.85 -26.35
N LYS A 517 -4.77 -23.54 -26.04
CA LYS A 517 -3.65 -24.49 -26.22
C LYS A 517 -3.73 -25.69 -25.28
N SER A 518 -4.18 -25.48 -24.03
CA SER A 518 -4.37 -26.57 -23.07
C SER A 518 -5.49 -27.53 -23.51
N LEU A 519 -6.57 -27.00 -24.07
CA LEU A 519 -7.66 -27.80 -24.61
C LEU A 519 -7.28 -28.54 -25.90
N GLU A 520 -6.48 -27.94 -26.78
CA GLU A 520 -5.91 -28.65 -27.93
C GLU A 520 -5.03 -29.82 -27.48
N GLY A 521 -4.13 -29.58 -26.53
CA GLY A 521 -3.29 -30.65 -25.96
C GLY A 521 -4.11 -31.78 -25.35
N LEU A 522 -5.19 -31.43 -24.64
CA LEU A 522 -6.17 -32.37 -24.10
C LEU A 522 -6.87 -33.18 -25.21
N SER A 523 -7.37 -32.51 -26.25
CA SER A 523 -8.07 -33.15 -27.38
C SER A 523 -7.16 -34.11 -28.14
N ARG A 524 -5.86 -33.81 -28.25
CA ARG A 524 -4.88 -34.73 -28.85
C ARG A 524 -4.66 -35.98 -28.00
N GLN A 525 -4.69 -35.84 -26.67
CA GLN A 525 -4.52 -36.97 -25.76
C GLN A 525 -5.76 -37.88 -25.71
N MET A 526 -6.96 -37.30 -25.85
CA MET A 526 -8.24 -38.03 -25.88
C MET A 526 -9.11 -37.51 -27.03
N PRO A 527 -8.86 -37.97 -28.27
CA PRO A 527 -9.60 -37.54 -29.44
C PRO A 527 -11.10 -37.78 -29.32
N ASN A 528 -11.91 -36.87 -29.86
CA ASN A 528 -13.37 -36.94 -29.91
C ASN A 528 -14.14 -36.92 -28.57
N GLN A 529 -13.47 -36.95 -27.41
CA GLN A 529 -14.16 -37.01 -26.12
C GLN A 529 -14.76 -35.65 -25.71
N PHE A 530 -14.01 -34.56 -25.87
CA PHE A 530 -14.40 -33.25 -25.35
C PHE A 530 -15.15 -32.38 -26.37
N GLY A 531 -14.95 -32.61 -27.67
CA GLY A 531 -15.64 -31.88 -28.73
C GLY A 531 -17.17 -32.07 -28.68
N GLY A 532 -17.63 -33.30 -28.42
CA GLY A 532 -19.06 -33.61 -28.23
C GLY A 532 -19.63 -32.97 -26.96
N VAL A 533 -18.89 -33.05 -25.84
CA VAL A 533 -19.29 -32.44 -24.56
C VAL A 533 -19.45 -30.92 -24.69
N ILE A 534 -18.51 -30.25 -25.36
CA ILE A 534 -18.58 -28.80 -25.61
C ILE A 534 -19.84 -28.45 -26.41
N LYS A 535 -20.10 -29.17 -27.51
CA LYS A 535 -21.28 -28.90 -28.35
C LYS A 535 -22.61 -29.14 -27.63
N GLN A 536 -22.67 -30.16 -26.78
CA GLN A 536 -23.92 -30.57 -26.11
C GLN A 536 -24.20 -29.83 -24.80
N LYS A 537 -23.16 -29.41 -24.06
CA LYS A 537 -23.30 -28.93 -22.67
C LYS A 537 -23.03 -27.43 -22.49
N LEU A 538 -22.32 -26.77 -23.40
CA LEU A 538 -22.10 -25.32 -23.33
C LEU A 538 -23.19 -24.56 -24.11
N SER A 539 -23.54 -23.35 -23.67
CA SER A 539 -24.45 -22.49 -24.43
C SER A 539 -23.81 -21.96 -25.72
N PRO A 540 -24.61 -21.53 -26.73
CA PRO A 540 -24.09 -21.02 -27.98
C PRO A 540 -23.07 -19.87 -27.83
N ASP A 541 -23.30 -18.96 -26.87
CA ASP A 541 -22.40 -17.84 -26.61
C ASP A 541 -21.03 -18.29 -26.09
N HIS A 542 -21.01 -19.25 -25.17
CA HIS A 542 -19.77 -19.82 -24.64
C HIS A 542 -19.00 -20.59 -25.73
N GLN A 543 -19.72 -21.32 -26.59
CA GLN A 543 -19.12 -22.00 -27.75
C GLN A 543 -18.47 -20.99 -28.71
N LYS A 544 -19.17 -19.89 -29.01
CA LYS A 544 -18.66 -18.82 -29.88
C LYS A 544 -17.41 -18.15 -29.29
N ALA A 545 -17.42 -17.83 -28.00
CA ALA A 545 -16.27 -17.26 -27.30
C ALA A 545 -15.06 -18.21 -27.36
N LEU A 546 -15.27 -19.49 -27.05
CA LEU A 546 -14.21 -20.51 -27.09
C LEU A 546 -13.63 -20.66 -28.51
N LEU A 547 -14.46 -20.72 -29.55
CA LEU A 547 -14.02 -20.77 -30.94
C LEU A 547 -13.18 -19.54 -31.32
N SER A 548 -13.54 -18.36 -30.81
CA SER A 548 -12.74 -17.15 -31.01
C SER A 548 -11.34 -17.28 -30.39
N TYR A 549 -11.23 -17.86 -29.19
CA TYR A 549 -9.92 -18.06 -28.54
C TYR A 549 -9.07 -19.07 -29.29
N MET A 550 -9.68 -20.17 -29.74
CA MET A 550 -9.03 -21.21 -30.53
C MET A 550 -8.47 -20.64 -31.83
N LYS A 551 -9.29 -19.91 -32.59
CA LYS A 551 -8.88 -19.25 -33.84
C LYS A 551 -7.76 -18.23 -33.62
N ALA A 552 -7.88 -17.38 -32.60
CA ALA A 552 -6.86 -16.38 -32.28
C ALA A 552 -5.52 -17.00 -31.85
N SER A 553 -5.54 -18.23 -31.34
CA SER A 553 -4.34 -18.93 -30.84
C SER A 553 -3.79 -19.97 -31.81
N GLY A 554 -4.43 -20.18 -32.97
CA GLY A 554 -4.11 -21.23 -33.92
C GLY A 554 -4.32 -22.66 -33.40
N ALA A 555 -5.17 -22.83 -32.38
CA ALA A 555 -5.42 -24.12 -31.73
C ALA A 555 -6.64 -24.83 -32.34
N THR A 556 -6.56 -26.15 -32.45
CA THR A 556 -7.65 -27.00 -32.98
C THR A 556 -8.05 -28.12 -32.03
N LEU A 557 -9.35 -28.39 -31.93
CA LEU A 557 -9.87 -29.56 -31.23
C LEU A 557 -9.84 -30.77 -32.19
N HIS A 558 -9.33 -31.90 -31.71
CA HIS A 558 -9.13 -33.15 -32.45
C HIS A 558 -10.08 -34.25 -31.99
#